data_AF-B2RML9-F1
#
_entry.id   AF-B2RML9-F1
#
_cell.length_a   1.000
_cell.length_b   1.000
_cell.length_c   1.000
_cell.angle_alpha   90.00
_cell.angle_beta   90.00
_cell.angle_gamma   90.00
#
_symmetry.space_group_name_H-M   'P 1'
#
loop_
_entity.id
_entity.type
_entity.pdbx_description
1 polymer ?
#
loop_
_entity_poly.entity_id
_entity_poly.type
_entity_poly.pdbx_seq_one_letter_code
_entity_poly.pdbx_strand_id
1 'polypeptide(L)'
;MITVKSKKGFSLTELLVVIAIIGILSILVIPAYSNYVTRTRLTEALTVLDGYKKDVQSYFIAHGVSTQEQLENYDVTDHADVGSDTTSVMSNIVGHNGRIVGVSTIKGTTYQIALTPRIEGGTFNWTCSISIVEQDASFDNSYNGQVFFGFIDNNSGSYAAPSSSMLPRGCNATDSNQNTDFEAYRSERQTLDNRAYE
;
A
#
# COMPACT_ATOMS: atom_id res chain seq x y z
N MET A 1 -69.43 -3.16 23.77
CA MET A 1 -69.18 -2.30 22.59
C MET A 1 -67.71 -1.92 22.61
N ILE A 2 -66.91 -2.42 21.67
CA ILE A 2 -65.45 -2.13 21.62
C ILE A 2 -65.25 -0.96 20.65
N THR A 3 -64.80 0.18 21.17
CA THR A 3 -64.49 1.37 20.39
C THR A 3 -63.13 1.21 19.73
N VAL A 4 -63.11 0.94 18.42
CA VAL A 4 -61.87 0.93 17.63
C VAL A 4 -61.37 2.37 17.49
N LYS A 5 -60.30 2.72 18.21
CA LYS A 5 -59.57 3.97 17.97
C LYS A 5 -59.02 3.94 16.54
N SER A 6 -59.45 4.90 15.71
CA SER A 6 -58.86 5.14 14.38
C SER A 6 -57.35 5.34 14.52
N LYS A 7 -56.55 4.42 13.98
CA LYS A 7 -55.11 4.60 13.87
C LYS A 7 -54.88 5.65 12.79
N LYS A 8 -54.39 6.84 13.18
CA LYS A 8 -53.91 7.84 12.23
C LYS A 8 -52.79 7.20 11.39
N GLY A 9 -53.06 6.98 10.11
CA GLY A 9 -52.05 6.57 9.13
C GLY A 9 -51.12 7.72 8.77
N PHE A 10 -49.90 7.40 8.32
CA PHE A 10 -48.94 8.37 7.81
C PHE A 10 -49.51 9.13 6.61
N SER A 11 -49.32 10.46 6.55
CA SER A 11 -49.72 11.26 5.38
C SER A 11 -48.76 11.03 4.21
N LEU A 12 -49.28 11.03 2.98
CA LEU A 12 -48.46 11.04 1.77
C LEU A 12 -47.51 12.26 1.76
N THR A 13 -47.99 13.40 2.28
CA THR A 13 -47.18 14.63 2.37
C THR A 13 -46.07 14.51 3.41
N GLU A 14 -46.29 13.78 4.51
CA GLU A 14 -45.24 13.50 5.50
C GLU A 14 -44.14 12.63 4.89
N LEU A 15 -44.53 11.59 4.16
CA LEU A 15 -43.57 10.71 3.49
C LEU A 15 -42.75 11.48 2.43
N LEU A 16 -43.39 12.36 1.66
CA LEU A 16 -42.73 13.13 0.61
C LEU A 16 -41.69 14.11 1.17
N VAL A 17 -41.99 14.78 2.28
CA VAL A 17 -41.03 15.66 2.97
C VAL A 17 -39.86 14.85 3.54
N VAL A 18 -40.10 13.66 4.10
CA VAL A 18 -39.03 12.78 4.59
C VAL A 18 -38.10 12.35 3.45
N ILE A 19 -38.64 11.96 2.30
CA ILE A 19 -37.84 11.59 1.12
C ILE A 19 -37.04 12.79 0.62
N ALA A 20 -37.63 13.99 0.59
CA ALA A 20 -36.93 15.21 0.19
C ALA A 20 -35.73 15.52 1.11
N ILE A 21 -35.90 15.36 2.43
CA ILE A 21 -34.82 15.56 3.41
C ILE A 21 -33.72 14.50 3.23
N ILE A 22 -34.09 13.22 3.09
CA ILE A 22 -33.12 12.13 2.85
C ILE A 22 -32.35 12.36 1.54
N GLY A 23 -33.03 12.84 0.49
CA GLY A 23 -32.41 13.16 -0.79
C GLY A 23 -31.34 14.26 -0.69
N ILE A 24 -31.64 15.35 0.02
CA ILE A 24 -30.68 16.44 0.24
C ILE A 24 -29.49 15.98 1.10
N LEU A 25 -29.76 15.26 2.19
CA LEU A 25 -28.70 14.79 3.10
C LEU A 25 -27.76 13.79 2.42
N SER A 26 -28.29 12.91 1.55
CA SER A 26 -27.49 11.87 0.88
C SER A 26 -26.40 12.46 -0.03
N ILE A 27 -26.63 13.62 -0.64
CA ILE A 27 -25.67 14.26 -1.56
C ILE A 27 -24.42 14.74 -0.79
N LEU A 28 -24.58 15.30 0.41
CA LEU A 28 -23.47 15.85 1.19
C LEU A 28 -22.60 14.75 1.84
N VAL A 29 -23.19 13.59 2.08
CA VAL A 29 -22.60 12.49 2.83
C VAL A 29 -21.57 11.74 1.98
N ILE A 30 -21.84 11.46 0.71
CA ILE A 30 -21.01 10.57 -0.15
C ILE A 30 -19.49 10.86 -0.15
N PRO A 31 -18.99 12.10 -0.33
CA PRO A 31 -17.55 12.32 -0.44
C PRO A 31 -16.78 12.05 0.85
N ALA A 32 -17.34 12.36 2.02
CA ALA A 32 -16.68 12.18 3.32
C ALA A 32 -16.50 10.69 3.68
N TYR A 33 -17.46 9.83 3.30
CA TYR A 33 -17.36 8.39 3.56
C TYR A 33 -16.34 7.71 2.64
N SER A 34 -16.03 8.29 1.48
CA SER A 34 -15.07 7.67 0.57
C SER A 34 -13.68 7.57 1.17
N ASN A 35 -13.20 8.66 1.79
CA ASN A 35 -11.88 8.70 2.43
C ASN A 35 -11.79 7.77 3.63
N TYR A 36 -12.89 7.64 4.41
CA TYR A 36 -12.94 6.71 5.52
C TYR A 36 -12.80 5.26 5.04
N VAL A 37 -13.55 4.86 4.01
CA VAL A 37 -13.47 3.52 3.44
C VAL A 37 -12.07 3.24 2.89
N THR A 38 -11.47 4.18 2.16
CA THR A 38 -10.10 4.03 1.65
C THR A 38 -9.09 3.85 2.79
N ARG A 39 -9.19 4.66 3.85
CA ARG A 39 -8.33 4.55 5.03
C ARG A 39 -8.45 3.18 5.71
N THR A 40 -9.67 2.67 5.85
CA THR A 40 -9.90 1.34 6.44
C THR A 40 -9.24 0.25 5.61
N ARG A 41 -9.39 0.30 4.28
CA ARG A 41 -8.76 -0.67 3.36
C ARG A 41 -7.24 -0.56 3.35
N LEU A 42 -6.69 0.65 3.39
CA LEU A 42 -5.24 0.85 3.53
C LEU A 42 -4.71 0.33 4.86
N THR A 43 -5.49 0.46 5.94
CA THR A 43 -5.11 -0.08 7.26
C THR A 43 -5.13 -1.60 7.27
N GLU A 44 -6.09 -2.23 6.58
CA GLU A 44 -6.15 -3.67 6.37
C GLU A 44 -4.90 -4.17 5.62
N ALA A 45 -4.57 -3.53 4.49
CA ALA A 45 -3.36 -3.86 3.72
C ALA A 45 -2.08 -3.64 4.54
N LEU A 46 -1.98 -2.53 5.29
CA LEU A 46 -0.86 -2.25 6.18
C LEU A 46 -0.68 -3.32 7.26
N THR A 47 -1.78 -3.85 7.81
CA THR A 47 -1.74 -4.90 8.84
C THR A 47 -1.12 -6.19 8.29
N VAL A 48 -1.40 -6.52 7.02
CA VAL A 48 -0.76 -7.65 6.34
C VAL A 48 0.74 -7.39 6.17
N LEU A 49 1.13 -6.19 5.76
CA LEU A 49 2.54 -5.81 5.58
C LEU A 49 3.31 -5.76 6.89
N ASP A 50 2.67 -5.31 7.98
CA ASP A 50 3.24 -5.29 9.33
C ASP A 50 3.65 -6.69 9.81
N GLY A 51 3.00 -7.74 9.32
CA GLY A 51 3.36 -9.13 9.61
C GLY A 51 4.79 -9.48 9.21
N TYR A 52 5.28 -8.92 8.09
CA TYR A 52 6.61 -9.20 7.55
C TYR A 52 7.74 -8.43 8.26
N LYS A 53 7.42 -7.41 9.07
CA LYS A 53 8.43 -6.62 9.79
C LYS A 53 9.32 -7.49 10.67
N LYS A 54 8.72 -8.48 11.35
CA LYS A 54 9.44 -9.38 12.24
C LYS A 54 10.42 -10.27 11.48
N ASP A 55 10.03 -10.75 10.31
CA ASP A 55 10.86 -11.63 9.49
C ASP A 55 12.07 -10.87 8.95
N VAL A 56 11.85 -9.65 8.43
CA VAL A 56 12.93 -8.75 8.00
C VAL A 56 13.87 -8.41 9.16
N GLN A 57 13.33 -8.05 10.32
CA GLN A 57 14.14 -7.77 11.52
C GLN A 57 14.99 -8.98 11.93
N SER A 58 14.37 -10.16 11.98
CA SER A 58 15.04 -11.39 12.41
C SER A 58 16.16 -11.76 11.44
N TYR A 59 15.94 -11.56 10.15
CA TYR A 59 16.96 -11.77 9.12
C TYR A 59 18.18 -10.88 9.36
N PHE A 60 18.01 -9.57 9.50
CA PHE A 60 19.14 -8.66 9.71
C PHE A 60 19.87 -8.91 11.05
N ILE A 61 19.13 -9.20 12.12
CA ILE A 61 19.72 -9.53 13.42
C ILE A 61 20.55 -10.83 13.33
N ALA A 62 20.05 -11.86 12.66
CA ALA A 62 20.77 -13.12 12.47
C ALA A 62 22.08 -12.95 11.70
N HIS A 63 22.15 -11.95 10.82
CA HIS A 63 23.33 -11.60 10.04
C HIS A 63 24.21 -10.52 10.69
N GLY A 64 23.94 -10.14 11.94
CA GLY A 64 24.77 -9.22 12.71
C GLY A 64 24.62 -7.74 12.32
N VAL A 65 23.56 -7.40 11.59
CA VAL A 65 23.23 -6.01 11.24
C VAL A 65 22.52 -5.36 12.42
N SER A 66 23.18 -4.37 13.01
CA SER A 66 22.74 -3.72 14.26
C SER A 66 22.86 -2.19 14.23
N THR A 67 23.40 -1.61 13.17
CA THR A 67 23.50 -0.16 12.95
C THR A 67 22.86 0.23 11.61
N GLN A 68 22.48 1.50 11.49
CA GLN A 68 21.93 2.01 10.24
C GLN A 68 22.90 1.86 9.06
N GLU A 69 24.18 2.15 9.29
CA GLU A 69 25.22 2.03 8.27
C GLU A 69 25.38 0.58 7.80
N GLN A 70 25.31 -0.39 8.72
CA GLN A 70 25.33 -1.80 8.36
C GLN A 70 24.09 -2.16 7.55
N LEU A 71 22.91 -1.67 7.94
CA LEU A 71 21.67 -1.92 7.22
C LEU A 71 21.75 -1.41 5.78
N GLU A 72 22.20 -0.17 5.58
CA GLU A 72 22.27 0.44 4.24
C GLU A 72 23.27 -0.27 3.31
N ASN A 73 24.38 -0.76 3.86
CA ASN A 73 25.45 -1.38 3.08
C ASN A 73 25.35 -2.91 2.97
N TYR A 74 24.40 -3.55 3.65
CA TYR A 74 24.27 -5.00 3.63
C TYR A 74 23.62 -5.48 2.33
N ASP A 75 24.29 -6.40 1.63
CA ASP A 75 23.75 -6.98 0.40
C ASP A 75 22.77 -8.12 0.74
N VAL A 76 21.52 -7.98 0.30
CA VAL A 76 20.45 -8.98 0.48
C VAL A 76 20.06 -9.68 -0.82
N THR A 77 20.88 -9.60 -1.87
CA THR A 77 20.58 -10.07 -3.24
C THR A 77 20.21 -11.55 -3.38
N ASP A 78 20.37 -12.36 -2.32
CA ASP A 78 20.03 -13.79 -2.30
C ASP A 78 18.86 -14.20 -1.37
N HIS A 79 18.22 -13.27 -0.64
CA HIS A 79 17.16 -13.61 0.34
C HIS A 79 15.88 -12.78 0.16
N ALA A 80 15.56 -12.50 -1.09
CA ALA A 80 14.40 -11.74 -1.51
C ALA A 80 13.05 -12.46 -1.27
N ASP A 81 13.08 -13.63 -0.62
CA ASP A 81 11.97 -14.56 -0.34
C ASP A 81 11.22 -14.27 0.97
N VAL A 82 11.36 -13.08 1.55
CA VAL A 82 10.48 -12.64 2.65
C VAL A 82 9.25 -11.97 2.04
N GLY A 83 8.34 -12.75 1.44
CA GLY A 83 7.13 -12.21 0.80
C GLY A 83 6.12 -13.25 0.31
N SER A 84 4.87 -12.82 0.09
CA SER A 84 3.77 -13.52 -0.58
C SER A 84 3.46 -12.91 -1.96
N ASP A 85 2.46 -13.47 -2.68
CA ASP A 85 1.97 -13.03 -4.00
C ASP A 85 1.58 -11.53 -4.14
N THR A 86 1.56 -10.75 -3.06
CA THR A 86 1.30 -9.28 -3.11
C THR A 86 2.32 -8.41 -2.37
N THR A 87 3.42 -8.99 -1.87
CA THR A 87 4.37 -8.30 -1.00
C THR A 87 5.82 -8.64 -1.37
N SER A 88 6.66 -7.62 -1.54
CA SER A 88 8.08 -7.81 -1.87
C SER A 88 8.96 -7.10 -0.85
N VAL A 89 10.07 -7.75 -0.46
CA VAL A 89 11.14 -7.13 0.34
C VAL A 89 12.27 -6.72 -0.59
N MET A 90 12.62 -5.43 -0.50
CA MET A 90 13.56 -4.76 -1.38
C MET A 90 15.01 -4.95 -0.94
N SER A 91 15.88 -5.08 -1.94
CA SER A 91 17.32 -5.09 -1.75
C SER A 91 17.91 -3.68 -1.62
N ASN A 92 19.22 -3.59 -1.35
CA ASN A 92 19.91 -2.32 -1.16
C ASN A 92 20.26 -1.59 -2.47
N ILE A 93 19.81 -2.05 -3.64
CA ILE A 93 20.34 -1.62 -4.95
C ILE A 93 20.18 -0.10 -5.18
N VAL A 94 19.10 0.51 -4.68
CA VAL A 94 18.98 1.99 -4.67
C VAL A 94 18.87 2.57 -3.25
N GLY A 95 19.37 1.85 -2.25
CA GLY A 95 19.55 2.37 -0.89
C GLY A 95 18.35 2.21 0.05
N HIS A 96 17.38 1.36 -0.27
CA HIS A 96 16.22 1.08 0.61
C HIS A 96 16.22 -0.35 1.15
N ASN A 97 17.36 -0.80 1.65
CA ASN A 97 17.54 -2.18 2.09
C ASN A 97 16.49 -2.62 3.13
N GLY A 98 15.84 -3.75 2.88
CA GLY A 98 14.83 -4.29 3.77
C GLY A 98 13.46 -3.59 3.70
N ARG A 99 13.25 -2.66 2.76
CA ARG A 99 11.96 -2.00 2.56
C ARG A 99 10.92 -3.05 2.11
N ILE A 100 9.80 -3.13 2.81
CA ILE A 100 8.67 -3.98 2.42
C ILE A 100 7.73 -3.13 1.57
N VAL A 101 7.38 -3.59 0.38
CA VAL A 101 6.44 -2.90 -0.52
C VAL A 101 5.25 -3.81 -0.78
N GLY A 102 4.05 -3.28 -0.56
CA GLY A 102 2.79 -3.91 -0.92
C GLY A 102 1.96 -3.00 -1.81
N VAL A 103 1.09 -3.62 -2.61
CA VAL A 103 0.20 -2.90 -3.53
C VAL A 103 -1.24 -3.27 -3.24
N SER A 104 -2.12 -2.26 -3.23
CA SER A 104 -3.55 -2.45 -3.02
C SER A 104 -4.36 -1.57 -3.96
N THR A 105 -5.32 -2.16 -4.68
CA THR A 105 -6.25 -1.40 -5.53
C THR A 105 -7.56 -1.19 -4.77
N ILE A 106 -7.89 0.08 -4.52
CA ILE A 106 -9.07 0.49 -3.76
C ILE A 106 -9.90 1.40 -4.64
N LYS A 107 -11.13 0.97 -4.98
CA LYS A 107 -12.07 1.73 -5.84
C LYS A 107 -11.48 2.15 -7.19
N GLY A 108 -10.63 1.31 -7.78
CA GLY A 108 -9.97 1.59 -9.06
C GLY A 108 -8.72 2.47 -8.97
N THR A 109 -8.36 2.95 -7.78
CA THR A 109 -7.08 3.63 -7.54
C THR A 109 -6.08 2.65 -6.94
N THR A 110 -4.89 2.56 -7.52
CA THR A 110 -3.82 1.70 -7.02
C THR A 110 -2.91 2.47 -6.08
N TYR A 111 -2.65 1.89 -4.92
CA TYR A 111 -1.80 2.44 -3.87
C TYR A 111 -0.57 1.55 -3.68
N GLN A 112 0.60 2.16 -3.63
CA GLN A 112 1.81 1.52 -3.11
C GLN A 112 1.96 1.88 -1.65
N ILE A 113 2.23 0.88 -0.81
CA ILE A 113 2.46 1.02 0.62
C ILE A 113 3.86 0.50 0.89
N ALA A 114 4.73 1.35 1.41
CA ALA A 114 6.10 0.99 1.75
C ALA A 114 6.36 1.11 3.24
N LEU A 115 7.02 0.10 3.80
CA LEU A 115 7.53 0.08 5.17
C LEU A 115 9.05 0.04 5.07
N THR A 116 9.72 1.12 5.43
CA THR A 116 11.18 1.20 5.39
C THR A 116 11.76 1.04 6.79
N PRO A 117 12.64 0.05 7.03
CA PRO A 117 13.29 -0.11 8.31
C PRO A 117 14.39 0.93 8.50
N ARG A 118 14.61 1.35 9.75
CA ARG A 118 15.71 2.21 10.17
C ARG A 118 16.20 1.74 11.52
N ILE A 119 17.52 1.66 11.72
CA ILE A 119 18.07 1.28 13.02
C ILE A 119 18.56 2.52 13.75
N GLU A 120 17.93 2.84 14.88
CA GLU A 120 18.32 3.95 15.74
C GLU A 120 18.59 3.41 17.15
N GLY A 121 19.79 3.66 17.69
CA GLY A 121 20.16 3.16 19.01
C GLY A 121 20.09 1.64 19.16
N GLY A 122 20.32 0.89 18.08
CA GLY A 122 20.24 -0.58 18.05
C GLY A 122 18.82 -1.14 18.00
N THR A 123 17.80 -0.31 17.82
CA THR A 123 16.39 -0.72 17.68
C THR A 123 15.89 -0.45 16.27
N PHE A 124 15.14 -1.40 15.70
CA PHE A 124 14.46 -1.21 14.43
C PHE A 124 13.21 -0.34 14.58
N ASN A 125 13.27 0.84 14.00
CA ASN A 125 12.14 1.72 13.73
C ASN A 125 11.66 1.53 12.29
N TRP A 126 10.39 1.85 12.03
CA TRP A 126 9.78 1.68 10.71
C TRP A 126 9.10 2.97 10.28
N THR A 127 9.40 3.42 9.08
CA THR A 127 8.68 4.53 8.44
C THR A 127 7.71 3.98 7.41
N CYS A 128 6.47 4.49 7.41
CA CYS A 128 5.45 4.12 6.44
C CYS A 128 5.25 5.24 5.43
N SER A 129 5.33 4.93 4.14
CA SER A 129 5.05 5.85 3.03
C SER A 129 4.02 5.24 2.09
N ILE A 130 3.10 6.08 1.59
CA ILE A 130 2.05 5.67 0.65
C ILE A 130 2.04 6.61 -0.54
N SER A 131 2.05 6.05 -1.75
CA SER A 131 1.86 6.77 -3.02
C SER A 131 0.68 6.20 -3.81
N ILE A 132 0.09 7.04 -4.64
CA ILE A 132 -0.91 6.66 -5.65
C ILE A 132 -0.18 6.42 -6.96
N VAL A 133 -0.59 5.38 -7.66
CA VAL A 133 -0.15 5.09 -9.02
C VAL A 133 -1.16 5.68 -10.00
N GLU A 134 -0.76 6.69 -10.77
CA GLU A 134 -1.66 7.45 -11.66
C GLU A 134 -1.76 6.87 -13.08
N GLN A 135 -0.87 5.95 -13.44
CA GLN A 135 -0.81 5.32 -14.76
C GLN A 135 -1.26 3.85 -14.70
N ASP A 136 -1.77 3.34 -15.83
CA ASP A 136 -2.21 1.95 -15.95
C ASP A 136 -1.04 1.00 -15.65
N ALA A 137 -1.09 0.40 -14.46
CA ALA A 137 -0.11 -0.55 -13.99
C ALA A 137 -0.71 -1.96 -13.99
N SER A 138 0.07 -2.92 -14.47
CA SER A 138 -0.28 -4.34 -14.41
C SER A 138 0.53 -5.02 -13.32
N PHE A 139 -0.13 -5.93 -12.61
CA PHE A 139 0.56 -6.97 -11.86
C PHE A 139 1.11 -7.98 -12.87
N ASP A 140 2.40 -7.93 -13.18
CA ASP A 140 3.03 -9.03 -13.92
C ASP A 140 3.43 -10.08 -12.88
N ASN A 141 2.86 -11.27 -13.02
CA ASN A 141 3.09 -12.31 -12.04
C ASN A 141 4.52 -12.85 -12.20
N SER A 142 5.32 -12.63 -11.16
CA SER A 142 6.54 -13.35 -10.83
C SER A 142 7.74 -13.16 -11.76
N TYR A 143 8.73 -12.41 -11.29
CA TYR A 143 10.13 -12.60 -11.71
C TYR A 143 10.86 -13.29 -10.56
N ASN A 144 11.30 -14.53 -10.78
CA ASN A 144 12.00 -15.35 -9.77
C ASN A 144 11.27 -15.49 -8.42
N GLY A 145 9.95 -15.72 -8.41
CA GLY A 145 9.19 -15.92 -7.18
C GLY A 145 8.77 -14.64 -6.45
N GLN A 146 9.20 -13.46 -6.92
CA GLN A 146 8.85 -12.18 -6.33
C GLN A 146 7.75 -11.45 -7.11
N VAL A 147 6.92 -10.70 -6.40
CA VAL A 147 5.83 -9.91 -7.00
C VAL A 147 6.42 -8.69 -7.72
N PHE A 148 6.20 -8.63 -9.03
CA PHE A 148 6.53 -7.45 -9.81
C PHE A 148 5.30 -6.57 -9.96
N PHE A 149 5.46 -5.33 -9.54
CA PHE A 149 4.56 -4.24 -9.91
C PHE A 149 5.25 -3.40 -10.98
N GLY A 150 4.68 -3.35 -12.18
CA GLY A 150 5.23 -2.57 -13.29
C GLY A 150 4.17 -1.96 -14.18
N PHE A 151 4.55 -0.87 -14.84
CA PHE A 151 3.70 -0.15 -15.77
C PHE A 151 3.63 -0.87 -17.11
N ILE A 152 2.46 -0.88 -17.72
CA ILE A 152 2.20 -1.58 -18.99
C ILE A 152 2.99 -0.94 -20.15
N ASP A 153 3.42 0.32 -20.04
CA ASP A 153 3.87 1.15 -21.17
C ASP A 153 5.34 1.60 -21.14
N ASN A 154 6.22 1.00 -20.33
CA ASN A 154 7.66 1.30 -20.27
C ASN A 154 8.04 2.77 -19.97
N ASN A 155 7.07 3.63 -19.67
CA ASN A 155 7.33 4.95 -19.12
C ASN A 155 7.51 4.82 -17.61
N SER A 156 8.49 5.54 -17.06
CA SER A 156 8.62 5.72 -15.62
C SER A 156 7.27 6.20 -15.09
N GLY A 157 6.54 5.35 -14.36
CA GLY A 157 5.17 5.64 -14.00
C GLY A 157 4.99 6.94 -13.24
N SER A 158 3.80 7.55 -13.36
CA SER A 158 3.44 8.74 -12.60
C SER A 158 2.89 8.39 -11.22
N TYR A 159 3.35 9.12 -10.22
CA TYR A 159 2.99 8.91 -8.81
C TYR A 159 2.47 10.18 -8.18
N ALA A 160 1.47 10.06 -7.31
CA ALA A 160 0.89 11.18 -6.59
C ALA A 160 0.77 10.92 -5.09
N ALA A 161 0.94 12.00 -4.32
CA ALA A 161 0.76 11.99 -2.88
C ALA A 161 -0.74 11.92 -2.52
N PRO A 162 -1.19 10.87 -1.80
CA PRO A 162 -2.56 10.80 -1.30
C PRO A 162 -2.88 11.91 -0.30
N SER A 163 -4.14 12.37 -0.26
CA SER A 163 -4.64 13.25 0.81
C SER A 163 -4.38 12.66 2.21
N SER A 164 -3.88 13.50 3.12
CA SER A 164 -3.63 13.12 4.51
C SER A 164 -4.87 12.59 5.25
N SER A 165 -6.07 12.98 4.81
CA SER A 165 -7.34 12.56 5.43
C SER A 165 -7.67 11.07 5.20
N MET A 166 -7.10 10.44 4.17
CA MET A 166 -7.33 9.01 3.88
C MET A 166 -6.17 8.11 4.33
N LEU A 167 -5.11 8.65 4.92
CA LEU A 167 -3.97 7.87 5.38
C LEU A 167 -4.23 7.13 6.70
N PRO A 168 -3.71 5.90 6.86
CA PRO A 168 -3.56 5.26 8.17
C PRO A 168 -2.71 6.11 9.12
N ARG A 169 -2.88 5.91 10.44
CA ARG A 169 -2.03 6.63 11.43
C ARG A 169 -0.58 6.17 11.30
N GLY A 170 0.36 7.10 11.29
CA GLY A 170 1.80 6.82 11.22
C GLY A 170 2.34 6.62 9.80
N CYS A 171 1.50 6.73 8.77
CA CYS A 171 1.91 6.72 7.37
C CYS A 171 1.95 8.13 6.79
N ASN A 172 2.96 8.38 5.96
CA ASN A 172 3.16 9.65 5.25
C ASN A 172 2.77 9.49 3.77
N ALA A 173 2.23 10.55 3.17
CA ALA A 173 2.02 10.59 1.72
C ALA A 173 3.33 10.88 1.00
N THR A 174 3.51 10.29 -0.18
CA THR A 174 4.62 10.61 -1.08
C THR A 174 4.18 10.49 -2.53
N ASP A 175 4.83 11.27 -3.40
CA ASP A 175 4.72 11.28 -4.86
C ASP A 175 5.87 10.51 -5.53
N SER A 176 6.57 9.66 -4.78
CA SER A 176 7.69 8.86 -5.28
C SER A 176 7.29 7.42 -5.55
N ASN A 177 7.99 6.80 -6.52
CA ASN A 177 7.92 5.36 -6.75
C ASN A 177 8.46 4.62 -5.52
N GLN A 178 7.65 3.73 -4.93
CA GLN A 178 8.08 2.93 -3.78
C GLN A 178 8.74 1.60 -4.18
N ASN A 179 8.72 1.23 -5.46
CA ASN A 179 9.23 -0.05 -5.99
C ASN A 179 10.56 0.08 -6.76
N THR A 180 11.30 1.18 -6.56
CA THR A 180 12.51 1.50 -7.33
C THR A 180 13.62 0.45 -7.21
N ASP A 181 13.81 -0.18 -6.04
CA ASP A 181 14.86 -1.21 -5.88
C ASP A 181 14.53 -2.46 -6.69
N PHE A 182 13.25 -2.82 -6.80
CA PHE A 182 12.84 -3.96 -7.61
C PHE A 182 13.08 -3.71 -9.09
N GLU A 183 12.75 -2.51 -9.57
CA GLU A 183 13.01 -2.11 -10.96
C GLU A 183 14.51 -2.15 -11.28
N ALA A 184 15.35 -1.68 -10.36
CA ALA A 184 16.80 -1.74 -10.49
C ALA A 184 17.31 -3.20 -10.48
N TYR A 185 16.87 -4.03 -9.53
CA TYR A 185 17.19 -5.46 -9.46
C TYR A 185 16.89 -6.20 -10.75
N ARG A 186 15.70 -5.97 -11.32
CA ARG A 186 15.29 -6.56 -12.59
C ARG A 186 16.22 -6.13 -13.72
N SER A 187 16.54 -4.83 -13.80
CA SER A 187 17.41 -4.32 -14.86
C SER A 187 18.80 -4.97 -14.81
N GLU A 188 19.38 -5.13 -13.62
CA GLU A 188 20.67 -5.78 -13.43
C GLU A 188 20.64 -7.26 -13.83
N ARG A 189 19.63 -8.02 -13.37
CA ARG A 189 19.47 -9.44 -13.70
C ARG A 189 19.21 -9.69 -15.19
N GLN A 190 18.37 -8.89 -15.83
CA GLN A 190 18.12 -8.99 -17.28
C GLN A 190 19.41 -8.79 -18.09
N THR A 191 20.31 -7.88 -17.67
CA THR A 191 21.61 -7.70 -18.35
C THR A 191 22.56 -8.87 -18.16
N LEU A 192 22.45 -9.62 -17.06
CA LEU A 192 23.28 -10.80 -16.79
C LEU A 192 22.77 -12.01 -17.59
N ASP A 193 21.46 -12.22 -17.63
CA ASP A 193 20.85 -13.27 -18.44
C ASP A 193 21.17 -13.07 -19.93
N ASN A 194 21.04 -11.84 -20.45
CA ASN A 194 21.37 -11.55 -21.85
C ASN A 194 22.85 -11.78 -22.19
N ARG A 195 23.77 -11.54 -21.23
CA ARG A 195 25.21 -11.82 -21.39
C ARG A 195 25.56 -13.31 -21.33
N ALA A 196 24.68 -14.16 -20.81
CA ALA A 196 24.90 -15.60 -20.75
C ALA A 196 24.57 -16.32 -22.08
N TYR A 197 23.91 -15.62 -23.02
CA TYR A 197 23.52 -16.14 -24.34
C TYR A 197 24.35 -15.58 -25.51
N GLU A 198 25.40 -14.79 -25.23
CA GLU A 198 26.42 -14.34 -26.20
C GLU A 198 27.72 -15.13 -26.04
#